data_AF-A0A453PVK6-F1
#
_entry.id   AF-A0A453PVK6-F1
#
_cell.length_a   1.000
_cell.length_b   1.000
_cell.length_c   1.000
_cell.angle_alpha   90.00
_cell.angle_beta   90.00
_cell.angle_gamma   90.00
#
_symmetry.space_group_name_H-M   'P 1'
#
loop_
_entity.id
_entity.type
_entity.pdbx_description
1 polymer ?
#
loop_
_entity_poly.entity_id
_entity_poly.type
_entity_poly.pdbx_seq_one_letter_code
_entity_poly.pdbx_strand_id
1 'polypeptide(L)'
;DLLWLLFQVSLTKFYAELISTKISSFRSPDDIAYIFAGYAPLSIRLVQHAVRSGWRSIEELLKLLPGPHMDLKRGVSTISSSELLPGSGSQQSTDRVGHRSLVLVVFIGGVTSAEIAALRFLSAQEGMGYDFLVATTKVITGNTLLRPIIASSKEGMI
;
A
#
# COMPACT_ATOMS: atom_id res chain seq x y z
N ASP A 1 -2.50 -10.08 -34.77
CA ASP A 1 -2.82 -9.40 -33.49
C ASP A 1 -2.09 -9.96 -32.26
N LEU A 2 -0.76 -10.08 -32.31
CA LEU A 2 0.06 -10.44 -31.14
C LEU A 2 0.09 -9.35 -30.04
N LEU A 3 -0.02 -8.08 -30.44
CA LEU A 3 -0.14 -6.94 -29.53
C LEU A 3 -1.41 -6.99 -28.68
N TRP A 4 -2.53 -7.40 -29.29
CA TRP A 4 -3.81 -7.55 -28.60
C TRP A 4 -3.77 -8.70 -27.60
N LEU A 5 -3.10 -9.80 -27.97
CA LEU A 5 -2.89 -10.97 -27.10
C LEU A 5 -1.97 -10.63 -25.92
N LEU A 6 -0.90 -9.86 -26.15
CA LEU A 6 -0.03 -9.37 -25.08
C LEU A 6 -0.76 -8.40 -24.14
N PHE A 7 -1.58 -7.51 -24.68
CA PHE A 7 -2.43 -6.63 -23.87
C PHE A 7 -3.41 -7.43 -23.01
N GLN A 8 -4.09 -8.42 -23.59
CA GLN A 8 -5.04 -9.29 -22.89
C GLN A 8 -4.37 -10.14 -21.79
N VAL A 9 -3.20 -10.73 -22.07
CA VAL A 9 -2.44 -11.51 -21.07
C VAL A 9 -1.94 -10.62 -19.94
N SER A 10 -1.48 -9.41 -20.25
CA SER A 10 -1.06 -8.42 -19.25
C SER A 10 -2.24 -7.98 -18.38
N LEU A 11 -3.39 -7.66 -19.01
CA LEU A 11 -4.62 -7.31 -18.30
C LEU A 11 -5.08 -8.45 -17.40
N THR A 12 -5.06 -9.70 -17.89
CA THR A 12 -5.52 -10.86 -17.13
C THR A 12 -4.66 -11.10 -15.89
N LYS A 13 -3.34 -10.94 -16.01
CA LYS A 13 -2.41 -11.02 -14.86
C LYS A 13 -2.69 -9.91 -13.86
N PHE A 14 -2.88 -8.68 -14.32
CA PHE A 14 -3.19 -7.53 -13.46
C PHE A 14 -4.55 -7.66 -12.75
N TYR A 15 -5.57 -8.17 -13.46
CA TYR A 15 -6.90 -8.41 -12.90
C TYR A 15 -6.89 -9.54 -11.86
N ALA A 16 -6.13 -10.62 -12.09
CA ALA A 16 -6.01 -11.73 -11.14
C ALA A 16 -5.36 -11.33 -9.81
N GLU A 17 -4.54 -10.29 -9.81
CA GLU A 17 -3.88 -9.76 -8.60
C GLU A 17 -4.80 -8.85 -7.76
N LEU A 18 -5.78 -8.23 -8.42
CA LEU A 18 -6.75 -7.34 -7.78
C LEU A 18 -8.02 -8.06 -7.35
N ILE A 19 -8.44 -9.09 -8.08
CA ILE A 19 -9.70 -9.80 -7.82
C ILE A 19 -9.41 -11.19 -7.25
N SER A 20 -9.70 -11.37 -5.95
CA SER A 20 -9.71 -12.70 -5.34
C SER A 20 -11.08 -13.36 -5.53
N THR A 21 -11.13 -14.42 -6.33
CA THR A 21 -12.33 -15.26 -6.54
C THR A 21 -12.58 -16.25 -5.39
N LYS A 22 -11.59 -16.45 -4.52
CA LYS A 22 -11.72 -17.23 -3.28
C LYS A 22 -11.69 -16.27 -2.10
N ILE A 23 -12.86 -15.82 -1.67
CA ILE A 23 -12.99 -15.19 -0.35
C ILE A 23 -13.04 -16.34 0.64
N SER A 24 -11.88 -16.71 1.20
CA SER A 24 -11.78 -17.52 2.41
C SER A 24 -12.72 -16.94 3.45
N SER A 25 -13.51 -17.79 4.12
CA SER A 25 -14.54 -17.43 5.09
C SER A 25 -14.36 -16.07 5.78
N PHE A 26 -15.39 -15.21 5.75
CA PHE A 26 -15.44 -13.82 6.29
C PHE A 26 -14.91 -13.66 7.73
N ARG A 27 -14.79 -14.77 8.45
CA ARG A 27 -14.41 -14.87 9.85
C ARG A 27 -12.89 -14.77 10.12
N SER A 28 -12.05 -15.08 9.13
CA SER A 28 -10.58 -14.99 9.23
C SER A 28 -9.96 -14.71 7.86
N PRO A 29 -10.15 -13.48 7.33
CA PRO A 29 -9.62 -13.14 6.02
C PRO A 29 -8.09 -13.10 6.05
N ASP A 30 -7.49 -13.79 5.10
CA ASP A 30 -6.05 -13.87 4.84
C ASP A 30 -5.58 -12.82 3.82
N ASP A 31 -6.52 -12.16 3.15
CA ASP A 31 -6.25 -11.23 2.06
C ASP A 31 -7.02 -9.90 2.17
N ILE A 32 -6.38 -8.83 1.67
CA ILE A 32 -6.90 -7.45 1.71
C ILE A 32 -8.20 -7.31 0.91
N ALA A 33 -8.37 -8.14 -0.14
CA ALA A 33 -9.53 -8.13 -1.01
C ALA A 33 -10.87 -8.33 -0.27
N TYR A 34 -10.83 -8.90 0.93
CA TYR A 34 -11.99 -9.04 1.81
C TYR A 34 -12.74 -7.72 2.03
N ILE A 35 -12.04 -6.59 2.09
CA ILE A 35 -12.60 -5.28 2.46
C ILE A 35 -13.55 -4.75 1.37
N PHE A 36 -13.34 -5.14 0.11
CA PHE A 36 -14.22 -4.78 -1.00
C PHE A 36 -14.81 -6.03 -1.68
N ALA A 37 -15.19 -7.03 -0.88
CA ALA A 37 -15.93 -8.20 -1.35
C ALA A 37 -15.25 -8.91 -2.54
N GLY A 38 -13.93 -9.08 -2.47
CA GLY A 38 -13.13 -9.75 -3.49
C GLY A 38 -12.25 -8.81 -4.32
N TYR A 39 -12.38 -7.48 -4.18
CA TYR A 39 -11.44 -6.52 -4.76
C TYR A 39 -10.43 -6.00 -3.73
N ALA A 40 -9.15 -6.08 -4.02
CA ALA A 40 -8.11 -5.38 -3.26
C ALA A 40 -7.82 -4.04 -3.94
N PRO A 41 -7.90 -2.89 -3.24
CA PRO A 41 -7.54 -1.62 -3.85
C PRO A 41 -6.10 -1.65 -4.35
N LEU A 42 -5.92 -1.24 -5.60
CA LEU A 42 -4.61 -1.22 -6.25
C LEU A 42 -3.57 -0.45 -5.42
N SER A 43 -3.96 0.70 -4.86
CA SER A 43 -3.13 1.51 -3.97
C SER A 43 -2.57 0.70 -2.80
N ILE A 44 -3.39 -0.16 -2.19
CA ILE A 44 -2.97 -0.98 -1.04
C ILE A 44 -2.16 -2.19 -1.49
N ARG A 45 -2.47 -2.80 -2.65
CA ARG A 45 -1.64 -3.85 -3.25
C ARG A 45 -0.23 -3.37 -3.55
N LEU A 46 -0.08 -2.14 -4.04
CA LEU A 46 1.23 -1.53 -4.26
C LEU A 46 2.00 -1.36 -2.95
N VAL A 47 1.34 -0.89 -1.88
CA VAL A 47 1.96 -0.79 -0.55
C VAL A 47 2.38 -2.17 -0.04
N GLN A 48 1.53 -3.18 -0.17
CA GLN A 48 1.82 -4.56 0.23
C GLN A 48 3.07 -5.11 -0.49
N HIS A 49 3.18 -4.91 -1.80
CA HIS A 49 4.33 -5.33 -2.58
C HIS A 49 5.59 -4.57 -2.17
N ALA A 50 5.50 -3.25 -1.99
CA ALA A 50 6.62 -2.41 -1.60
C ALA A 50 7.24 -2.86 -0.27
N VAL A 51 6.43 -3.24 0.72
CA VAL A 51 6.92 -3.64 2.04
C VAL A 51 7.28 -5.12 2.18
N ARG A 52 6.68 -6.02 1.39
CA ARG A 52 6.98 -7.47 1.46
C ARG A 52 8.07 -7.91 0.50
N SER A 53 7.98 -7.48 -0.76
CA SER A 53 8.80 -7.99 -1.87
C SER A 53 9.70 -6.91 -2.47
N GLY A 54 9.42 -5.64 -2.19
CA GLY A 54 10.07 -4.47 -2.78
C GLY A 54 9.58 -4.17 -4.20
N TRP A 55 9.87 -2.96 -4.68
CA TRP A 55 9.42 -2.49 -6.00
C TRP A 55 9.93 -3.32 -7.19
N ARG A 56 11.09 -3.97 -7.03
CA ARG A 56 11.69 -4.79 -8.08
C ARG A 56 10.83 -5.98 -8.48
N SER A 57 10.01 -6.52 -7.57
CA SER A 57 9.16 -7.67 -7.89
C SER A 57 7.98 -7.33 -8.80
N ILE A 58 7.64 -6.04 -8.95
CA ILE A 58 6.48 -5.56 -9.71
C ILE A 58 6.84 -4.54 -10.79
N GLU A 59 8.12 -4.47 -11.19
CA GLU A 59 8.62 -3.44 -12.12
C GLU A 59 7.85 -3.42 -13.47
N GLU A 60 7.54 -4.60 -14.00
CA GLU A 60 6.76 -4.73 -15.25
C GLU A 60 5.32 -4.21 -15.10
N LEU A 61 4.72 -4.36 -13.92
CA LEU A 61 3.39 -3.82 -13.65
C LEU A 61 3.42 -2.30 -13.45
N LEU A 62 4.46 -1.78 -12.80
CA LEU A 62 4.65 -0.34 -12.63
C LEU A 62 4.76 0.36 -13.98
N LYS A 63 5.46 -0.22 -14.97
CA LYS A 63 5.56 0.34 -16.34
C LYS A 63 4.21 0.54 -17.04
N LEU A 64 3.15 -0.15 -16.60
CA LEU A 64 1.80 0.00 -17.14
C LEU A 64 1.00 1.13 -16.46
N LEU A 65 1.43 1.58 -15.28
CA LEU A 65 0.75 2.61 -14.52
C LEU A 65 1.21 4.01 -14.96
N PRO A 66 0.29 4.99 -15.01
CA PRO A 66 0.62 6.34 -15.39
C PRO A 66 1.55 7.01 -14.37
N GLY A 67 2.49 7.80 -14.87
CA GLY A 67 3.41 8.59 -14.06
C GLY A 67 4.76 7.90 -13.80
N PRO A 68 5.73 8.64 -13.25
CA PRO A 68 7.05 8.11 -12.92
C PRO A 68 7.03 7.24 -11.67
N HIS A 69 7.89 6.22 -11.66
CA HIS A 69 8.09 5.32 -10.51
C HIS A 69 9.50 5.51 -9.98
N MET A 70 9.63 5.99 -8.73
CA MET A 70 10.92 6.34 -8.14
C MET A 70 11.11 5.60 -6.81
N ASP A 71 12.22 4.89 -6.68
CA ASP A 71 12.70 4.34 -5.41
C ASP A 71 13.94 5.12 -4.98
N LEU A 72 13.79 6.00 -3.99
CA LEU A 72 14.88 6.80 -3.46
C LEU A 72 15.32 6.25 -2.10
N LYS A 73 16.43 5.50 -2.11
CA LYS A 73 17.12 5.10 -0.89
C LYS A 73 17.98 6.27 -0.42
N ARG A 74 17.44 7.11 0.47
CA ARG A 74 18.28 8.08 1.17
C ARG A 74 19.21 7.30 2.09
N GLY A 75 20.51 7.39 1.82
CA GLY A 75 21.54 6.91 2.73
C GLY A 75 21.52 7.77 3.98
N VAL A 76 20.63 7.46 4.91
CA VAL A 76 20.74 7.95 6.27
C VAL A 76 21.88 7.14 6.86
N SER A 77 23.05 7.76 6.97
CA SER A 77 24.03 7.35 7.97
C SER A 77 23.24 7.25 9.27
N THR A 78 23.11 6.03 9.77
CA THR A 78 22.55 5.76 11.08
C THR A 78 23.32 6.64 12.06
N ILE A 79 22.74 7.77 12.45
CA ILE A 79 23.02 8.33 13.76
C ILE A 79 22.32 7.35 14.68
N SER A 80 22.99 6.22 14.91
CA SER A 80 22.63 5.26 15.93
C SER A 80 22.45 6.09 17.18
N SER A 81 21.22 6.17 17.68
CA SER A 81 20.91 6.74 18.99
C SER A 81 21.44 5.75 20.04
N SER A 82 22.76 5.59 20.06
CA SER A 82 23.54 4.72 20.93
C SER A 82 24.92 5.37 21.15
N GLU A 83 24.92 6.68 21.40
CA GLU A 83 26.04 7.33 22.09
C GLU A 83 25.46 8.11 23.28
N LEU A 84 25.08 7.36 24.31
CA LEU A 84 25.18 7.85 25.67
C LEU A 84 25.91 6.76 26.48
N LEU A 85 27.17 7.09 26.83
CA LEU A 85 28.05 6.51 27.84
C LEU A 85 28.94 5.30 27.44
N PRO A 86 30.29 5.43 27.51
CA PRO A 86 31.21 4.31 27.52
C PRO A 86 31.39 3.81 28.98
N GLY A 87 30.79 2.68 29.33
CA GLY A 87 30.96 2.13 30.67
C GLY A 87 30.34 0.76 30.89
N SER A 88 31.23 -0.23 31.01
CA SER A 88 31.03 -1.51 31.72
C SER A 88 30.28 -2.63 30.98
N GLY A 89 31.03 -3.70 30.71
CA GLY A 89 30.49 -4.96 30.21
C GLY A 89 29.56 -5.63 31.23
N SER A 90 28.49 -6.20 30.72
CA SER A 90 27.84 -7.37 31.30
C SER A 90 26.92 -7.98 30.25
N GLN A 91 26.99 -9.31 30.16
CA GLN A 91 26.09 -10.14 29.39
C GLN A 91 24.65 -9.82 29.82
N GLN A 92 23.80 -9.39 28.90
CA GLN A 92 22.36 -9.29 29.18
C GLN A 92 21.58 -9.71 27.94
N SER A 93 21.04 -10.92 28.03
CA SER A 93 19.91 -11.40 27.26
C SER A 93 18.73 -10.43 27.42
N THR A 94 18.46 -9.61 26.40
CA THR A 94 17.24 -8.81 26.32
C THR A 94 16.44 -9.25 25.09
N ASP A 95 15.48 -10.11 25.37
CA ASP A 95 14.19 -10.30 24.70
C ASP A 95 14.00 -9.61 23.33
N ARG A 96 13.95 -10.41 22.25
CA ARG A 96 13.60 -9.96 20.88
C ARG A 96 12.10 -9.66 20.77
N VAL A 97 11.59 -8.75 21.59
CA VAL A 97 10.23 -8.23 21.45
C VAL A 97 10.18 -7.52 20.09
N GLY A 98 9.51 -8.14 19.13
CA GLY A 98 9.55 -7.79 17.71
C GLY A 98 9.25 -6.32 17.44
N HIS A 99 10.29 -5.54 17.11
CA HIS A 99 10.11 -4.15 16.69
C HIS A 99 9.50 -4.12 15.29
N ARG A 100 8.26 -3.60 15.21
CA ARG A 100 7.57 -3.33 13.94
C ARG A 100 8.10 -2.02 13.37
N SER A 101 8.48 -2.01 12.10
CA SER A 101 8.98 -0.80 11.43
C SER A 101 7.83 0.11 11.02
N LEU A 102 7.94 1.42 11.24
CA LEU A 102 6.90 2.37 10.86
C LEU A 102 7.06 2.81 9.38
N VAL A 103 5.99 2.72 8.61
CA VAL A 103 5.91 3.14 7.20
C VAL A 103 4.90 4.27 7.06
N LEU A 104 5.35 5.42 6.60
CA LEU A 104 4.47 6.53 6.22
C LEU A 104 3.96 6.33 4.79
N VAL A 105 2.65 6.19 4.63
CA VAL A 105 1.96 6.12 3.33
C VAL A 105 1.27 7.46 3.09
N VAL A 106 1.64 8.16 2.02
CA VAL A 106 1.08 9.48 1.67
C VAL A 106 0.20 9.39 0.45
N PHE A 107 -1.10 9.67 0.61
CA PHE A 107 -2.09 9.72 -0.47
C PHE A 107 -2.29 11.15 -0.97
N ILE A 108 -1.82 11.43 -2.19
CA ILE A 108 -2.02 12.69 -2.88
C ILE A 108 -3.28 12.60 -3.76
N GLY A 109 -4.24 13.52 -3.59
CA GLY A 109 -5.56 13.48 -4.26
C GLY A 109 -6.68 12.88 -3.39
N GLY A 110 -6.32 12.16 -2.33
CA GLY A 110 -7.23 11.72 -1.29
C GLY A 110 -7.15 10.23 -1.00
N VAL A 111 -7.70 9.81 0.13
CA VAL A 111 -7.79 8.40 0.54
C VAL A 111 -9.20 8.09 1.02
N THR A 112 -9.67 6.88 0.75
CA THR A 112 -10.96 6.39 1.24
C THR A 112 -10.81 5.73 2.60
N SER A 113 -11.89 5.72 3.40
CA SER A 113 -11.90 5.00 4.69
C SER A 113 -11.65 3.50 4.53
N ALA A 114 -12.03 2.92 3.40
CA ALA A 114 -11.81 1.50 3.12
C ALA A 114 -10.33 1.19 2.80
N GLU A 115 -9.60 2.09 2.12
CA GLU A 115 -8.14 1.99 1.99
C GLU A 115 -7.43 2.12 3.35
N ILE A 116 -7.88 3.03 4.21
CA ILE A 116 -7.34 3.15 5.58
C ILE A 116 -7.59 1.85 6.37
N ALA A 117 -8.81 1.29 6.29
CA ALA A 117 -9.14 0.02 6.92
C ALA A 117 -8.27 -1.12 6.38
N ALA A 118 -7.95 -1.09 5.09
CA ALA A 118 -7.09 -2.07 4.43
C ALA A 118 -5.64 -2.02 4.91
N LEU A 119 -5.07 -0.83 5.15
CA LEU A 119 -3.76 -0.71 5.76
C LEU A 119 -3.76 -1.19 7.22
N ARG A 120 -4.82 -0.89 7.99
CA ARG A 120 -4.98 -1.39 9.35
C ARG A 120 -5.05 -2.92 9.37
N PHE A 121 -5.87 -3.50 8.51
CA PHE A 121 -5.97 -4.94 8.34
C PHE A 121 -4.63 -5.56 7.94
N LEU A 122 -3.92 -4.96 6.97
CA LEU A 122 -2.61 -5.44 6.54
C LEU A 122 -1.59 -5.40 7.69
N SER A 123 -1.58 -4.35 8.53
CA SER A 123 -0.72 -4.31 9.71
C SER A 123 -1.06 -5.42 10.72
N ALA A 124 -2.33 -5.77 10.90
CA ALA A 124 -2.73 -6.80 11.85
C ALA A 124 -2.40 -8.24 11.41
N GLN A 125 -2.04 -8.46 10.14
CA GLN A 125 -1.72 -9.79 9.62
C GLN A 125 -0.49 -10.41 10.29
N GLU A 126 -0.56 -11.71 10.57
CA GLU A 126 0.58 -12.47 11.09
C GLU A 126 1.76 -12.41 10.10
N GLY A 127 2.96 -12.20 10.64
CA GLY A 127 4.17 -11.99 9.83
C GLY A 127 4.31 -10.59 9.23
N MET A 128 3.35 -9.69 9.41
CA MET A 128 3.51 -8.29 9.01
C MET A 128 4.38 -7.53 10.02
N GLY A 129 5.62 -7.23 9.64
CA GLY A 129 6.59 -6.50 10.46
C GLY A 129 6.49 -4.98 10.39
N TYR A 130 5.37 -4.43 9.91
CA TYR A 130 5.21 -3.00 9.63
C TYR A 130 3.94 -2.41 10.22
N ASP A 131 4.06 -1.21 10.78
CA ASP A 131 2.94 -0.34 11.14
C ASP A 131 2.81 0.79 10.12
N PHE A 132 1.58 1.16 9.80
CA PHE A 132 1.32 2.19 8.79
C PHE A 132 0.83 3.48 9.43
N LEU A 133 1.53 4.57 9.15
CA LEU A 133 1.04 5.92 9.36
C LEU A 133 0.48 6.44 8.03
N VAL A 134 -0.79 6.84 8.03
CA VAL A 134 -1.44 7.34 6.80
C VAL A 134 -1.49 8.86 6.84
N ALA A 135 -0.88 9.49 5.85
CA ALA A 135 -1.07 10.90 5.55
C ALA A 135 -1.85 11.04 4.24
N THR A 136 -2.72 12.04 4.17
CA THR A 136 -3.52 12.28 2.97
C THR A 136 -3.80 13.76 2.83
N THR A 137 -3.98 14.20 1.59
CA THR A 137 -4.51 15.54 1.30
C THR A 137 -5.98 15.69 1.73
N LYS A 138 -6.79 14.62 1.62
CA LYS A 138 -8.21 14.64 1.99
C LYS A 138 -8.77 13.23 2.18
N VAL A 139 -9.60 13.03 3.20
CA VAL A 139 -10.42 11.80 3.28
C VAL A 139 -11.63 11.95 2.35
N ILE A 140 -11.78 11.03 1.40
CA ILE A 140 -12.78 11.10 0.33
C ILE A 140 -13.67 9.87 0.25
N THR A 141 -14.83 10.06 -0.37
CA THR A 141 -15.77 9.03 -0.85
C THR A 141 -16.05 9.30 -2.33
N GLY A 142 -16.66 8.33 -3.04
CA GLY A 142 -17.01 8.51 -4.46
C GLY A 142 -17.81 9.80 -4.73
N ASN A 143 -18.78 10.11 -3.86
CA ASN A 143 -19.57 11.33 -3.97
C ASN A 143 -18.76 12.62 -3.75
N THR A 144 -17.82 12.65 -2.80
CA THR A 144 -16.98 13.85 -2.61
C THR A 144 -15.96 14.05 -3.73
N LEU A 145 -15.56 12.97 -4.40
CA LEU A 145 -14.64 13.03 -5.55
C LEU A 145 -15.35 13.53 -6.81
N LEU A 146 -16.59 13.09 -7.06
CA LEU A 146 -17.33 13.46 -8.27
C LEU A 146 -17.96 14.85 -8.20
N ARG A 147 -18.30 15.34 -7.00
CA ARG A 147 -18.98 16.63 -6.82
C ARG A 147 -18.30 17.82 -7.53
N PRO A 148 -16.97 18.03 -7.41
CA PRO A 148 -16.29 19.11 -8.12
C PRO A 148 -16.39 19.03 -9.65
N ILE A 149 -16.29 17.81 -10.20
CA ILE A 149 -16.36 17.56 -11.65
C ILE A 149 -17.75 17.85 -12.19
N ILE A 150 -18.78 17.41 -11.46
CA ILE A 150 -20.19 17.65 -11.83
C ILE A 150 -20.53 19.13 -11.72
N ALA A 151 -20.04 19.82 -10.68
CA ALA A 151 -20.25 21.25 -10.50
C ALA A 151 -19.60 22.06 -11.64
N SER A 152 -18.33 21.79 -11.97
CA SER A 152 -17.63 22.47 -13.06
C SER A 152 -18.27 22.23 -14.43
N SER A 153 -18.88 21.05 -14.64
CA SER A 153 -19.61 20.76 -15.89
C SER A 153 -20.86 21.60 -16.07
N LYS A 154 -21.52 22.03 -14.98
CA LYS A 154 -22.72 22.87 -15.06
C LYS A 154 -22.39 24.33 -15.37
N GLU A 155 -21.24 24.81 -14.90
CA GLU A 155 -20.76 26.17 -15.14
C GLU A 155 -20.28 26.40 -16.59
N GLY A 156 -19.86 25.34 -17.30
CA GLY A 156 -19.52 25.44 -18.73
C GLY A 156 -20.72 25.35 -19.70
N MET A 157 -21.93 25.16 -19.19
CA MET A 157 -23.18 25.05 -19.99
C MET A 157 -24.10 26.28 -19.87
N ILE A 158 -23.70 27.29 -19.11
CA ILE A 158 -24.34 28.60 -18.97
C ILE A 158 -23.47 29.67 -19.62
#